data_AF-A0A0D2MFW9-F1
#
_entry.id   AF-A0A0D2MFW9-F1
#
_cell.length_a   1.000
_cell.length_b   1.000
_cell.length_c   1.000
_cell.angle_alpha   90.00
_cell.angle_beta   90.00
_cell.angle_gamma   90.00
#
_symmetry.space_group_name_H-M   'P 1'
#
loop_
_entity.id
_entity.type
_entity.pdbx_description
1 polymer ?
#
loop_
_entity_poly.entity_id
_entity_poly.type
_entity_poly.pdbx_seq_one_letter_code
_entity_poly.pdbx_strand_id
1 'polypeptide(L)'
;MPSSPPHPQVAVNTTIPDVNLFLDHIVASTNMKCLTPPRALEGDCGYLAANLYARSVFGEDALVNVSVEKTAEGKLAGYIRIRSKTQGIALSLGDKITLKQRGDS
;
A
#
# COMPACT_ATOMS: atom_id res chain seq x y z
N MET A 1 6.42 -28.65 -8.98
CA MET A 1 5.39 -27.66 -9.40
C MET A 1 5.61 -26.42 -8.54
N PRO A 2 6.24 -25.34 -9.02
CA PRO A 2 6.16 -24.09 -8.29
C PRO A 2 4.76 -23.52 -8.55
N SER A 3 3.91 -23.53 -7.52
CA SER A 3 2.70 -22.70 -7.50
C SER A 3 3.13 -21.26 -7.80
N SER A 4 2.51 -20.61 -8.78
CA SER A 4 2.69 -19.17 -9.01
C SER A 4 2.65 -18.45 -7.67
N PRO A 5 3.60 -17.53 -7.38
CA PRO A 5 3.55 -16.80 -6.13
C PRO A 5 2.18 -16.10 -6.05
N PRO A 6 1.45 -16.21 -4.92
CA PRO A 6 0.24 -15.43 -4.73
C PRO A 6 0.63 -13.97 -4.94
N HIS A 7 -0.21 -13.21 -5.65
CA HIS A 7 0.01 -11.84 -6.11
C HIS A 7 1.03 -11.02 -5.30
N PRO A 8 1.88 -10.19 -5.96
CA PRO A 8 2.92 -9.43 -5.28
C PRO A 8 2.37 -8.68 -4.07
N GLN A 9 2.93 -9.02 -2.91
CA GLN A 9 2.61 -8.44 -1.62
C GLN A 9 3.88 -7.83 -1.03
N VAL A 10 3.75 -6.66 -0.43
CA VAL A 10 4.83 -5.96 0.26
C VAL A 10 4.49 -5.92 1.74
N ALA A 11 5.38 -6.43 2.59
CA ALA A 11 5.25 -6.29 4.04
C ALA A 11 5.54 -4.85 4.45
N VAL A 12 4.72 -4.31 5.36
CA VAL A 12 4.90 -2.97 5.91
C VAL A 12 6.18 -2.94 6.76
N ASN A 13 7.10 -2.05 6.38
CA ASN A 13 8.33 -1.77 7.10
C ASN A 13 8.59 -0.27 7.03
N THR A 14 8.15 0.46 8.05
CA THR A 14 8.18 1.92 8.08
C THR A 14 8.54 2.47 9.46
N THR A 15 9.06 3.68 9.47
CA THR A 15 9.28 4.51 10.66
C THR A 15 8.11 5.48 10.92
N ILE A 16 7.13 5.54 10.01
CA ILE A 16 5.95 6.40 10.13
C ILE A 16 5.07 5.85 11.28
N PRO A 17 4.74 6.65 12.32
CA PRO A 17 4.16 6.14 13.56
C PRO A 17 2.63 6.05 13.55
N ASP A 18 1.98 6.51 12.49
CA ASP A 18 0.53 6.63 12.36
C ASP A 18 0.03 6.01 11.07
N VAL A 19 -1.09 5.29 11.16
CA VAL A 19 -1.65 4.54 10.04
C VAL A 19 -2.12 5.48 8.92
N ASN A 20 -2.74 6.62 9.25
CA ASN A 20 -3.22 7.58 8.25
C ASN A 20 -2.07 8.30 7.57
N LEU A 21 -1.06 8.73 8.34
CA LEU A 21 0.17 9.30 7.77
C LEU A 21 0.88 8.30 6.84
N PHE A 22 0.88 7.01 7.18
CA PHE A 22 1.44 5.97 6.32
C PHE A 22 0.64 5.83 5.02
N LEU A 23 -0.69 5.82 5.09
CA LEU A 23 -1.55 5.76 3.90
C LEU A 23 -1.33 6.97 2.98
N ASP A 24 -1.31 8.18 3.54
CA ASP A 24 -1.07 9.42 2.79
C ASP A 24 0.30 9.41 2.11
N HIS A 25 1.32 8.93 2.83
CA HIS A 25 2.67 8.75 2.29
C HIS A 25 2.71 7.76 1.12
N ILE A 26 2.03 6.63 1.23
CA ILE A 26 1.93 5.65 0.14
C ILE A 26 1.19 6.24 -1.06
N VAL A 27 0.07 6.94 -0.84
CA VAL A 27 -0.70 7.63 -1.88
C VAL A 27 0.17 8.62 -2.64
N ALA A 28 0.86 9.51 -1.92
CA ALA A 28 1.76 10.51 -2.50
C ALA A 28 2.94 9.87 -3.24
N SER A 29 3.62 8.91 -2.61
CA SER A 29 4.79 8.24 -3.18
C SER A 29 4.45 7.45 -4.45
N THR A 30 3.28 6.82 -4.50
CA THR A 30 2.87 5.99 -5.64
C THR A 30 2.15 6.76 -6.73
N ASN A 31 1.64 7.96 -6.45
CA ASN A 31 0.75 8.73 -7.33
C ASN A 31 -0.54 7.96 -7.67
N MET A 32 -1.07 7.22 -6.69
CA MET A 32 -2.33 6.48 -6.82
C MET A 32 -3.46 7.26 -6.16
N LYS A 33 -4.69 7.06 -6.65
CA LYS A 33 -5.88 7.65 -6.03
C LYS A 33 -6.42 6.71 -4.94
N CYS A 34 -6.65 7.24 -3.73
CA CYS A 34 -7.39 6.51 -2.70
C CYS A 34 -8.88 6.48 -3.05
N LEU A 35 -9.45 5.28 -3.07
CA LEU A 35 -10.87 5.02 -3.33
C LEU A 35 -11.68 4.83 -2.05
N THR A 36 -11.01 4.62 -0.92
CA THR A 36 -11.69 4.53 0.39
C THR A 36 -12.16 5.92 0.82
N PRO A 37 -13.45 6.12 1.16
CA PRO A 37 -13.96 7.42 1.58
C PRO A 37 -13.27 7.91 2.88
N PRO A 38 -13.03 9.23 3.05
CA PRO A 38 -12.42 9.76 4.27
C PRO A 38 -13.13 9.34 5.55
N ARG A 39 -14.47 9.32 5.55
CA ARG A 39 -15.28 8.84 6.69
C ARG A 39 -15.02 7.39 7.11
N ALA A 40 -14.52 6.55 6.21
CA ALA A 40 -14.15 5.17 6.52
C ALA A 40 -12.69 5.04 7.01
N LEU A 41 -11.90 6.10 6.88
CA LEU A 41 -10.54 6.23 7.40
C LEU A 41 -10.51 7.06 8.69
N GLU A 42 -11.57 7.80 8.98
CA GLU A 42 -11.77 8.55 10.22
C GLU A 42 -11.88 7.61 11.44
N GLY A 43 -11.18 7.96 12.51
CA GLY A 43 -11.18 7.22 13.78
C GLY A 43 -9.77 7.00 14.32
N ASP A 44 -9.68 6.60 15.59
CA ASP A 44 -8.42 6.34 16.30
C ASP A 44 -8.32 4.86 16.70
N CYS A 45 -8.65 3.96 15.77
CA CYS A 45 -8.66 2.51 16.03
C CYS A 45 -7.29 1.83 15.79
N GLY A 46 -6.24 2.61 15.48
CA GLY A 46 -4.90 2.08 15.24
C GLY A 46 -4.80 1.09 14.08
N TYR A 47 -5.83 0.95 13.25
CA TYR A 47 -5.89 0.03 12.12
C TYR A 47 -6.57 0.75 10.94
N LEU A 48 -6.12 0.46 9.72
CA LEU A 48 -6.88 0.83 8.53
C LEU A 48 -6.76 -0.19 7.42
N ALA A 49 -7.79 -0.20 6.57
CA ALA A 49 -7.78 -0.84 5.27
C ALA A 49 -8.20 0.17 4.20
N ALA A 50 -7.35 0.35 3.19
CA ALA A 50 -7.60 1.29 2.10
C ALA A 50 -7.42 0.63 0.73
N ASN A 51 -8.24 1.03 -0.23
CA ASN A 51 -8.11 0.63 -1.63
C ASN A 51 -7.60 1.81 -2.45
N LEU A 52 -6.56 1.59 -3.25
CA LEU A 52 -5.97 2.56 -4.14
C LEU A 52 -6.10 2.09 -5.59
N TYR A 53 -6.15 3.04 -6.52
CA TYR A 53 -6.21 2.78 -7.95
C TYR A 53 -5.29 3.72 -8.72
N ALA A 54 -4.65 3.19 -9.75
CA ALA A 54 -3.99 3.97 -10.79
C ALA A 54 -4.15 3.29 -12.14
N ARG A 55 -4.00 4.11 -13.19
CA ARG A 55 -3.90 3.66 -14.58
C ARG A 55 -2.56 4.10 -15.13
N SER A 56 -1.83 3.18 -15.74
CA SER A 56 -0.56 3.49 -16.39
C SER A 56 -0.78 4.31 -17.67
N VAL A 57 0.29 4.92 -18.18
CA VAL A 57 0.27 5.65 -19.47
C VAL A 57 -0.12 4.76 -20.66
N PHE A 58 0.06 3.44 -20.52
CA PHE A 58 -0.32 2.44 -21.52
C PHE A 58 -1.74 1.92 -21.33
N GLY A 59 -2.53 2.53 -20.44
CA GLY A 59 -3.93 2.17 -20.20
C GLY A 59 -4.13 0.94 -19.31
N GLU A 60 -3.09 0.49 -18.61
CA GLU A 60 -3.19 -0.68 -17.73
C GLU A 60 -3.63 -0.27 -16.33
N ASP A 61 -4.64 -0.95 -15.81
CA ASP A 61 -5.16 -0.72 -14.47
C ASP A 61 -4.30 -1.43 -13.40
N ALA A 62 -4.09 -0.74 -12.28
CA ALA A 62 -3.45 -1.26 -11.08
C ALA A 62 -4.32 -0.95 -9.86
N LEU A 63 -4.62 -1.99 -9.08
CA LEU A 63 -5.36 -1.90 -7.82
C LEU A 63 -4.43 -2.28 -6.69
N VAL A 64 -4.45 -1.50 -5.62
CA VAL A 64 -3.66 -1.77 -4.43
C VAL A 64 -4.58 -1.78 -3.22
N ASN A 65 -4.40 -2.78 -2.36
CA ASN A 65 -5.02 -2.80 -1.04
C ASN A 65 -3.95 -2.61 0.02
N VAL A 66 -4.12 -1.60 0.86
CA VAL A 66 -3.26 -1.32 2.02
C VAL A 66 -4.01 -1.81 3.25
N SER A 67 -3.40 -2.70 4.02
CA SER A 67 -3.91 -3.14 5.32
C SER A 67 -2.80 -2.95 6.35
N VAL A 68 -2.99 -2.08 7.33
CA VAL A 68 -1.96 -1.72 8.32
C VAL A 68 -2.58 -1.55 9.71
N GLU A 69 -1.86 -1.98 10.72
CA GLU A 69 -2.19 -1.82 12.14
C GLU A 69 -1.00 -1.28 12.92
N LYS A 70 -1.29 -0.56 13.99
CA LYS A 70 -0.34 -0.12 15.00
C LYS A 70 -0.28 -1.17 16.09
N THR A 71 0.89 -1.76 16.25
CA THR A 71 1.14 -2.80 17.27
C THR A 71 1.23 -2.19 18.66
N ALA A 72 1.18 -3.04 19.69
CA ALA A 72 1.37 -2.62 21.09
C ALA A 72 2.74 -1.96 21.36
N GLU A 73 3.73 -2.21 20.49
CA GLU A 73 5.07 -1.58 20.53
C GLU A 73 5.09 -0.18 19.88
N GLY A 74 3.96 0.29 19.35
CA GLY A 74 3.84 1.57 18.66
C GLY A 74 4.37 1.58 17.22
N LYS A 75 4.74 0.42 16.66
CA LYS A 75 5.18 0.27 15.26
C LYS A 75 4.02 -0.10 14.36
N LEU A 76 4.15 0.17 13.07
CA LEU A 76 3.18 -0.27 12.08
C LEU A 76 3.53 -1.66 11.53
N ALA A 77 2.54 -2.53 11.41
CA ALA A 77 2.61 -3.85 10.80
C ALA A 77 1.48 -4.04 9.79
N GLY A 78 1.67 -4.88 8.79
CA GLY A 78 0.64 -5.12 7.79
C GLY A 78 1.20 -5.46 6.41
N TYR A 79 0.33 -5.38 5.41
CA TYR A 79 0.65 -5.76 4.03
C TYR A 79 0.01 -4.82 3.01
N ILE A 80 0.73 -4.58 1.92
CA ILE A 80 0.24 -3.91 0.73
C ILE A 80 0.16 -4.93 -0.40
N ARG A 81 -1.06 -5.21 -0.88
CA ARG A 81 -1.32 -6.19 -1.94
C ARG A 81 -1.53 -5.48 -3.27
N ILE A 82 -0.83 -5.93 -4.30
CA ILE A 82 -0.87 -5.32 -5.63
C ILE A 82 -1.56 -6.27 -6.60
N ARG A 83 -2.52 -5.74 -7.36
CA ARG A 83 -3.20 -6.44 -8.45
C ARG A 83 -3.06 -5.62 -9.72
N SER A 84 -2.52 -6.23 -10.75
CA SER A 84 -2.49 -5.67 -12.10
C SER A 84 -2.62 -6.80 -13.12
N LYS A 85 -3.00 -6.43 -14.36
CA LYS A 85 -3.12 -7.37 -15.47
C LYS A 85 -1.76 -7.96 -15.87
N THR A 86 -0.70 -7.15 -15.80
CA THR A 86 0.65 -7.54 -16.17
C THR A 86 1.57 -7.63 -14.96
N GLN A 87 2.43 -8.65 -14.98
CA GLN A 87 3.42 -8.87 -13.93
C GLN A 87 4.41 -7.71 -13.83
N GLY A 88 4.78 -7.10 -14.96
CA GLY A 88 5.73 -5.98 -15.00
C GLY A 88 5.28 -4.78 -14.19
N ILE A 89 4.01 -4.37 -14.29
CA ILE A 89 3.45 -3.29 -13.47
C ILE A 89 3.43 -3.69 -12.00
N ALA A 90 2.98 -4.91 -11.72
CA ALA A 90 2.83 -5.36 -10.35
C ALA A 90 4.19 -5.42 -9.61
N LEU A 91 5.24 -5.84 -10.31
CA LEU A 91 6.63 -5.82 -9.82
C LEU A 91 7.13 -4.39 -9.65
N SER A 92 7.02 -3.54 -10.69
CA SER A 92 7.52 -2.17 -10.65
C SER A 92 6.88 -1.34 -9.53
N LEU A 93 5.57 -1.51 -9.29
CA LEU A 93 4.87 -0.84 -8.20
C LEU A 93 5.29 -1.40 -6.84
N GLY A 94 5.52 -2.72 -6.74
CA GLY A 94 6.02 -3.37 -5.52
C GLY A 94 7.41 -2.88 -5.13
N ASP A 95 8.32 -2.74 -6.10
CA ASP A 95 9.66 -2.19 -5.89
C ASP A 95 9.59 -0.73 -5.43
N LYS A 96 8.75 0.08 -6.09
CA LYS A 96 8.53 1.48 -5.72
C LYS A 96 8.02 1.62 -4.29
N ILE A 97 7.03 0.82 -3.89
CA ILE A 97 6.48 0.81 -2.54
C ILE A 97 7.54 0.33 -1.53
N THR A 98 8.29 -0.73 -1.84
CA THR A 98 9.34 -1.25 -0.96
C THR A 98 10.42 -0.20 -0.69
N LEU A 99 10.80 0.57 -1.70
CA LEU A 99 11.78 1.65 -1.59
C LEU A 99 11.24 2.84 -0.79
N LYS A 100 9.97 3.20 -1.00
CA LYS A 100 9.38 4.43 -0.45
C LYS A 100 8.60 4.26 0.84
N GLN A 101 8.28 3.04 1.29
CA GLN A 101 7.46 2.87 2.49
C GLN A 101 8.10 3.34 3.80
N ARG A 102 9.43 3.47 3.84
CA ARG A 102 10.14 4.14 4.94
C ARG A 102 10.04 5.63 4.69
N GLY A 103 9.38 6.38 5.59
CA GLY A 103 9.25 7.83 5.44
C GLY A 103 10.61 8.46 5.14
N ASP A 104 10.67 9.36 4.15
CA ASP A 104 11.88 10.11 3.86
C ASP A 104 12.24 10.91 5.15
N SER A 105 13.49 10.82 5.62
CA SER A 105 13.99 11.60 6.76
C SER A 105 14.06 13.08 6.43
#